data_AF-A0A7Y1VCF7-F1
#
_entry.id   AF-A0A7Y1VCF7-F1
#
_cell.length_a   1.000
_cell.length_b   1.000
_cell.length_c   1.000
_cell.angle_alpha   90.00
_cell.angle_beta   90.00
_cell.angle_gamma   90.00
#
_symmetry.space_group_name_H-M   'P 1'
#
loop_
_entity.id
_entity.type
_entity.pdbx_description
1 polymer ?
#
loop_
_entity_poly.entity_id
_entity_poly.type
_entity_poly.pdbx_seq_one_letter_code
_entity_poly.pdbx_strand_id
1 'polypeptide(L)'
;MKKLKLFDRLAFLINSIAAALLLLSYTIPYLAPKSFAFISVLSLLVPILIIINILFFVFWLFKVKKQLLLSLIVLALGFNHLGALYKVSSNNVEDVDNISIMSYNVRLFNLYEWLEEKDVPTKINEMIKEQDPDIISLQEYMPNPDVVLSAYPYQFEKLNGDNTKIGQI
;
A
#
# COMPACT_ATOMS: atom_id res chain seq x y z
N MET A 1 41.09 -8.50 12.31
CA MET A 1 39.81 -9.23 12.08
C MET A 1 40.15 -10.65 11.66
N LYS A 2 39.69 -11.70 12.38
CA LYS A 2 39.86 -13.09 11.90
C LYS A 2 39.25 -13.20 10.49
N LYS A 3 39.98 -13.79 9.54
CA LYS A 3 39.50 -13.98 8.16
C LYS A 3 38.18 -14.74 8.20
N LEU A 4 37.15 -14.22 7.54
CA LEU A 4 35.86 -14.91 7.39
C LEU A 4 36.09 -16.25 6.69
N LYS A 5 35.41 -17.30 7.18
CA LYS A 5 35.33 -18.60 6.50
C LYS A 5 34.60 -18.41 5.16
N LEU A 6 34.80 -19.34 4.21
CA LEU A 6 34.21 -19.22 2.86
C LEU A 6 32.69 -18.98 2.89
N PHE A 7 31.96 -19.77 3.69
CA PHE A 7 30.52 -19.61 3.89
C PHE A 7 30.15 -18.21 4.41
N ASP A 8 30.91 -17.69 5.38
CA ASP A 8 30.64 -16.36 5.93
C ASP A 8 30.91 -15.25 4.90
N ARG A 9 31.89 -15.43 3.99
CA ARG A 9 32.11 -14.46 2.90
C ARG A 9 30.97 -14.46 1.91
N LEU A 10 30.48 -15.65 1.53
CA LEU A 10 29.33 -15.76 0.64
C LEU A 10 28.07 -15.16 1.27
N ALA A 11 27.80 -15.48 2.54
CA ALA A 11 26.69 -14.89 3.28
C ALA A 11 26.81 -13.37 3.36
N PHE A 12 28.02 -12.82 3.57
CA PHE A 12 28.21 -11.38 3.60
C PHE A 12 28.05 -10.72 2.23
N LEU A 13 28.44 -11.39 1.15
CA LEU A 13 28.20 -10.91 -0.21
C LEU A 13 26.70 -10.81 -0.51
N ILE A 14 25.93 -11.85 -0.18
CA ILE A 14 24.48 -11.86 -0.36
C ILE A 14 23.82 -10.77 0.49
N ASN A 15 24.25 -10.63 1.76
CA ASN A 15 23.80 -9.54 2.62
C ASN A 15 24.09 -8.16 2.00
N SER A 16 25.28 -7.98 1.43
CA SER A 16 25.68 -6.72 0.79
C SER A 16 24.83 -6.38 -0.42
N ILE A 17 24.51 -7.38 -1.25
CA ILE A 17 23.61 -7.19 -2.39
C ILE A 17 22.20 -6.82 -1.91
N ALA A 18 21.65 -7.56 -0.93
CA ALA A 18 20.34 -7.27 -0.37
C ALA A 18 20.26 -5.89 0.28
N ALA A 19 21.30 -5.48 1.02
CA ALA A 19 21.42 -4.17 1.63
C ALA A 19 21.51 -3.03 0.59
N ALA A 20 22.29 -3.22 -0.47
CA ALA A 20 22.42 -2.25 -1.56
C ALA A 20 21.10 -2.08 -2.33
N LEU A 21 20.42 -3.19 -2.64
CA LEU A 21 19.10 -3.15 -3.28
C LEU A 21 18.08 -2.44 -2.39
N LEU A 22 18.07 -2.72 -1.09
CA LEU A 22 17.16 -2.07 -0.15
C LEU A 22 17.40 -0.56 -0.06
N LEU A 23 18.66 -0.13 0.02
CA LEU A 23 19.03 1.30 -0.02
C LEU A 23 18.58 1.96 -1.31
N LEU A 24 18.78 1.31 -2.46
CA LEU A 24 18.31 1.82 -3.74
C LEU A 24 16.78 1.97 -3.72
N SER A 25 16.05 0.99 -3.19
CA SER A 25 14.58 1.06 -3.10
C SER A 25 14.07 2.24 -2.29
N TYR A 26 14.77 2.66 -1.23
CA TYR A 26 14.39 3.84 -0.45
C TYR A 26 14.47 5.14 -1.23
N THR A 27 15.21 5.18 -2.34
CA THR A 27 15.28 6.35 -3.23
C THR A 27 14.13 6.41 -4.24
N ILE A 28 13.48 5.27 -4.53
CA ILE A 28 12.44 5.16 -5.57
C ILE A 28 11.28 6.14 -5.38
N PRO A 29 10.73 6.36 -4.17
CA PRO A 29 9.62 7.31 -3.96
C PRO A 29 9.94 8.76 -4.39
N TYR A 30 11.22 9.10 -4.54
CA TYR A 30 11.68 10.43 -4.94
C TYR A 30 12.01 10.54 -6.44
N LEU A 31 11.88 9.45 -7.20
CA LEU A 31 12.17 9.40 -8.62
C LEU A 31 10.87 9.44 -9.43
N ALA A 32 10.87 10.17 -10.56
CA ALA A 32 9.74 10.19 -11.47
C ALA A 32 9.52 8.79 -12.09
N PRO A 33 8.37 8.12 -11.87
CA PRO A 33 8.15 6.76 -12.37
C PRO A 33 8.22 6.66 -13.89
N LYS A 34 7.87 7.73 -14.60
CA LYS A 34 7.92 7.82 -16.06
C LYS A 34 9.33 7.59 -16.63
N SER A 35 10.37 8.01 -15.91
CA SER A 35 11.77 7.87 -16.33
C SER A 35 12.41 6.56 -15.85
N PHE A 36 11.84 5.92 -14.82
CA PHE A 36 12.45 4.78 -14.12
C PHE A 36 11.46 3.63 -13.89
N ALA A 37 10.58 3.36 -14.87
CA ALA A 37 9.51 2.37 -14.73
C ALA A 37 10.02 0.98 -14.35
N PHE A 38 11.10 0.51 -14.99
CA PHE A 38 11.69 -0.80 -14.69
C PHE A 38 12.28 -0.88 -13.28
N ILE A 39 12.99 0.17 -12.84
CA ILE A 39 13.57 0.24 -11.50
C ILE A 39 12.46 0.33 -10.44
N SER A 40 11.33 0.94 -10.76
CA SER A 40 10.19 1.06 -9.84
C SER A 40 9.61 -0.29 -9.44
N VAL A 41 9.77 -1.35 -10.24
CA VAL A 41 9.38 -2.73 -9.89
C VAL A 41 10.12 -3.22 -8.63
N LEU A 42 11.33 -2.73 -8.38
CA LEU A 42 12.11 -3.06 -7.17
C LEU A 42 11.40 -2.64 -5.87
N SER A 43 10.50 -1.65 -5.93
CA SER A 43 9.69 -1.23 -4.77
C SER A 43 8.80 -2.37 -4.23
N LEU A 44 8.35 -3.29 -5.10
CA LEU A 44 7.57 -4.47 -4.70
C LEU A 44 8.39 -5.43 -3.82
N LEU A 45 9.72 -5.41 -3.96
CA LEU A 45 10.61 -6.27 -3.19
C LEU A 45 11.00 -5.66 -1.83
N VAL A 46 10.62 -4.41 -1.53
CA VAL A 46 11.02 -3.73 -0.27
C VAL A 46 10.67 -4.55 0.98
N PRO A 47 9.45 -5.09 1.17
CA PRO A 47 9.13 -5.89 2.35
C PRO A 47 10.01 -7.13 2.48
N ILE A 48 10.27 -7.81 1.34
CA ILE A 48 11.09 -9.01 1.27
C ILE A 48 12.55 -8.67 1.61
N LEU A 49 13.09 -7.58 1.05
CA LEU A 49 14.44 -7.10 1.30
C LEU A 49 14.66 -6.68 2.76
N ILE A 50 13.65 -6.08 3.40
CA ILE A 50 13.67 -5.77 4.84
C ILE A 50 13.77 -7.06 5.65
N ILE A 51 12.93 -8.06 5.37
CA ILE A 51 12.97 -9.36 6.06
C ILE A 51 14.35 -10.02 5.89
N ILE A 52 14.89 -10.03 4.68
CA ILE A 52 16.23 -10.59 4.41
C ILE A 52 17.30 -9.88 5.24
N ASN A 53 17.27 -8.54 5.32
CA ASN A 53 18.23 -7.79 6.14
C ASN A 53 18.03 -8.04 7.64
N ILE A 54 16.81 -8.22 8.13
CA ILE A 54 16.54 -8.63 9.52
C ILE A 54 17.16 -10.00 9.79
N LEU A 55 16.95 -10.98 8.90
CA LEU A 55 17.54 -12.31 9.02
C LEU A 55 19.07 -12.27 9.05
N PHE A 56 19.70 -11.45 8.19
CA PHE A 56 21.14 -11.26 8.23
C PHE A 56 21.62 -10.57 9.50
N PHE A 57 20.91 -9.54 9.97
CA PHE A 57 21.22 -8.89 11.24
C PHE A 57 21.23 -9.91 12.38
N VAL A 58 20.17 -10.72 12.51
CA VAL A 58 20.04 -11.77 13.53
C VAL A 58 21.12 -12.86 13.36
N PHE A 59 21.39 -13.30 12.13
CA PHE A 59 22.45 -14.27 11.83
C PHE A 59 23.83 -13.79 12.29
N TRP A 60 24.19 -12.53 12.00
CA TRP A 60 25.48 -11.96 12.41
C TRP A 60 25.53 -11.61 13.90
N LEU A 61 24.38 -11.30 14.50
CA LEU A 61 24.24 -11.09 15.94
C LEU A 61 24.58 -12.36 16.73
N PHE A 62 24.00 -13.51 16.35
CA PHE A 62 24.33 -14.79 17.00
C PHE A 62 25.79 -15.19 16.83
N LYS A 63 26.44 -14.78 15.74
CA LYS A 63 27.88 -15.02 15.52
C LYS A 63 28.77 -13.96 16.20
N VAL A 64 28.18 -12.91 16.79
CA VAL A 64 28.87 -11.77 17.41
C VAL A 64 29.89 -11.13 16.46
N LYS A 65 29.46 -10.86 15.22
CA LYS A 65 30.33 -10.33 14.17
C LYS A 65 29.91 -8.94 13.69
N LYS A 66 30.90 -8.07 13.46
CA LYS A 66 30.70 -6.68 13.01
C LYS A 66 29.90 -6.53 11.71
N GLN A 67 29.79 -7.57 10.89
CA GLN A 67 28.95 -7.60 9.68
C GLN A 67 27.47 -7.31 9.97
N LEU A 68 26.98 -7.51 11.20
CA LEU A 68 25.63 -7.13 11.60
C LEU A 68 25.36 -5.62 11.40
N LEU A 69 26.39 -4.78 11.47
CA LEU A 69 26.26 -3.33 11.33
C LEU A 69 25.73 -2.91 9.95
N LEU A 70 26.03 -3.67 8.90
CA LEU A 70 25.54 -3.36 7.55
C LEU A 70 24.01 -3.40 7.52
N SER A 71 23.43 -4.54 7.90
CA SER A 71 21.98 -4.71 7.91
C SER A 71 21.32 -3.78 8.93
N LEU A 72 21.94 -3.57 10.09
CA LEU A 72 21.44 -2.63 11.10
C LEU A 72 21.34 -1.20 10.56
N ILE A 73 22.40 -0.69 9.92
CA ILE A 73 22.43 0.68 9.39
C ILE A 73 21.38 0.85 8.29
N VAL A 74 21.29 -0.11 7.35
CA VAL A 74 20.30 -0.01 6.27
C VAL A 74 18.87 -0.07 6.80
N LEU A 75 18.57 -0.96 7.74
CA LEU A 75 17.25 -1.02 8.39
C LEU A 75 16.93 0.26 9.17
N ALA A 76 17.91 0.84 9.86
CA ALA A 76 17.73 2.08 10.62
C ALA A 76 17.45 3.29 9.70
N LEU A 77 18.18 3.43 8.60
CA LEU A 77 17.91 4.46 7.59
C LEU A 77 16.51 4.30 6.98
N GLY A 78 16.07 3.05 6.84
CA GLY A 78 14.79 2.66 6.27
C GLY A 78 13.60 2.71 7.21
N PHE A 79 13.78 3.03 8.49
CA PHE A 79 12.74 2.84 9.51
C PHE A 79 11.44 3.58 9.20
N ASN A 80 11.53 4.80 8.66
CA ASN A 80 10.37 5.60 8.27
C ASN A 80 9.54 4.96 7.14
N HIS A 81 10.13 4.09 6.32
CA HIS A 81 9.41 3.38 5.26
C HIS A 81 8.52 2.24 5.80
N LEU A 82 8.71 1.79 7.05
CA LEU A 82 7.88 0.75 7.65
C LEU A 82 6.43 1.19 7.86
N GLY A 83 6.20 2.48 8.13
CA GLY A 83 4.85 3.03 8.27
C GLY A 83 4.02 2.95 6.98
N ALA A 84 4.67 2.90 5.82
CA ALA A 84 4.00 2.67 4.54
C ALA A 84 3.62 1.18 4.34
N LEU A 85 4.28 0.26 5.04
CA LEU A 85 4.04 -1.18 4.94
C LEU A 85 2.99 -1.66 5.95
N TYR A 86 2.96 -1.05 7.14
CA TYR A 86 2.05 -1.44 8.19
C TYR A 86 1.53 -0.22 8.95
N LYS A 87 0.20 -0.06 8.95
CA LYS A 87 -0.49 0.93 9.76
C LYS A 87 -1.04 0.22 10.99
N VAL A 88 -0.50 0.57 12.16
CA VAL A 88 -1.12 0.19 13.44
C VAL A 88 -2.43 0.96 13.53
N SER A 89 -3.57 0.26 13.53
CA SER A 89 -4.86 0.88 13.82
C SER A 89 -4.88 1.27 15.30
N SER A 90 -5.10 2.54 15.61
CA SER A 90 -5.48 2.94 16.96
C SER A 90 -6.90 2.45 17.26
N ASN A 91 -7.21 2.23 18.54
CA ASN A 91 -8.59 2.02 18.95
C ASN A 91 -9.43 3.23 18.53
N ASN A 92 -10.63 2.98 18.01
CA ASN A 92 -11.60 4.03 17.75
C ASN A 92 -11.93 4.69 19.10
N VAL A 93 -11.59 5.98 19.25
CA VAL A 93 -12.15 6.79 20.32
C VAL A 93 -13.56 7.08 19.88
N GLU A 94 -14.56 6.49 20.52
CA GLU A 94 -15.96 6.84 20.25
C GLU A 94 -16.21 8.24 20.84
N ASP A 95 -16.29 9.22 19.96
CA ASP A 95 -16.67 10.59 20.28
C ASP A 95 -17.92 10.93 19.43
N VAL A 96 -18.83 11.68 20.03
CA VAL A 96 -20.06 12.14 19.37
C VAL A 96 -19.74 13.12 18.23
N ASP A 97 -18.58 13.77 18.30
CA ASP A 97 -18.09 14.71 17.28
C ASP A 97 -17.24 14.04 16.19
N ASN A 98 -17.14 12.70 16.17
CA ASN A 98 -16.41 12.01 15.12
C ASN A 98 -17.12 12.08 13.77
N ILE A 99 -16.34 12.27 12.71
CA ILE A 99 -16.81 12.23 11.33
C ILE A 99 -16.39 10.89 10.71
N SER A 100 -17.37 10.16 10.19
CA SER A 100 -17.18 8.93 9.46
C SER A 100 -16.99 9.20 7.96
N ILE A 101 -15.95 8.60 7.38
CA ILE A 101 -15.60 8.80 5.96
C ILE A 101 -15.46 7.45 5.27
N MET A 102 -16.25 7.24 4.22
CA MET A 102 -16.18 6.07 3.36
C MET A 102 -15.55 6.43 2.02
N SER A 103 -14.44 5.76 1.67
CA SER A 103 -13.85 5.84 0.33
C SER A 103 -13.93 4.46 -0.32
N TYR A 104 -14.60 4.36 -1.46
CA TYR A 104 -14.85 3.07 -2.09
C TYR A 104 -14.77 3.13 -3.62
N ASN A 105 -13.93 2.26 -4.21
CA ASN A 105 -13.92 2.04 -5.64
C ASN A 105 -15.03 1.04 -5.99
N VAL A 106 -16.09 1.54 -6.64
CA VAL A 106 -17.29 0.76 -6.97
C VAL A 106 -17.15 -0.03 -8.27
N ARG A 107 -16.03 0.14 -8.99
CA ARG A 107 -15.71 -0.59 -10.22
C ARG A 107 -16.87 -0.61 -11.22
N LEU A 108 -17.43 0.57 -11.49
CA LEU A 108 -18.57 0.77 -12.39
C LEU A 108 -19.80 -0.08 -12.03
N PHE A 109 -19.95 -0.44 -10.75
CA PHE A 109 -21.03 -1.29 -10.25
C PHE A 109 -21.18 -2.61 -11.01
N ASN A 110 -20.06 -3.22 -11.42
CA ASN A 110 -20.03 -4.46 -12.21
C ASN A 110 -20.69 -4.35 -13.60
N LEU A 111 -20.68 -3.18 -14.24
CA LEU A 111 -21.24 -2.95 -15.59
C LEU A 111 -20.83 -4.02 -16.63
N TYR A 112 -19.60 -4.52 -16.53
CA TYR A 112 -19.04 -5.47 -17.49
C TYR A 112 -19.23 -6.95 -17.07
N GLU A 113 -19.99 -7.23 -16.02
CA GLU A 113 -20.30 -8.59 -15.55
C GLU A 113 -19.06 -9.46 -15.27
N TRP A 114 -18.03 -8.89 -14.63
CA TRP A 114 -16.83 -9.66 -14.24
C TRP A 114 -17.08 -10.50 -12.98
N LEU A 115 -18.12 -10.15 -12.23
CA LEU A 115 -18.69 -10.96 -11.15
C LEU A 115 -19.97 -11.62 -11.67
N GLU A 116 -20.23 -12.87 -11.24
CA GLU A 116 -21.47 -13.59 -11.56
C GLU A 116 -22.69 -12.94 -10.89
N GLU A 117 -22.48 -12.21 -9.79
CA GLU A 117 -23.51 -11.42 -9.12
C GLU A 117 -24.06 -10.29 -9.99
N LYS A 118 -25.38 -10.31 -10.19
CA LYS A 118 -26.11 -9.31 -10.98
C LYS A 118 -26.63 -8.13 -10.17
N ASP A 119 -26.65 -8.24 -8.85
CA ASP A 119 -27.21 -7.29 -7.89
C ASP A 119 -26.15 -6.42 -7.19
N VAL A 120 -24.95 -6.33 -7.78
CA VAL A 120 -23.83 -5.55 -7.24
C VAL A 120 -24.20 -4.09 -6.95
N PRO A 121 -24.91 -3.34 -7.83
CA PRO A 121 -25.33 -1.97 -7.52
C PRO A 121 -26.17 -1.89 -6.23
N THR A 122 -27.15 -2.78 -6.09
CA THR A 122 -28.05 -2.84 -4.93
C THR A 122 -27.28 -3.17 -3.66
N LYS A 123 -26.39 -4.18 -3.69
CA LYS A 123 -25.56 -4.55 -2.54
C LYS A 123 -24.64 -3.42 -2.08
N ILE A 124 -24.06 -2.67 -3.03
CA ILE A 124 -23.24 -1.51 -2.69
C ILE A 124 -24.10 -0.42 -2.05
N ASN A 125 -25.30 -0.15 -2.58
CA ASN A 125 -26.23 0.81 -2.00
C ASN A 125 -26.69 0.42 -0.59
N GLU A 126 -26.98 -0.87 -0.36
CA GLU A 126 -27.32 -1.40 0.96
C GLU A 126 -26.16 -1.27 1.94
N MET A 127 -24.94 -1.60 1.51
CA MET A 127 -23.73 -1.42 2.32
C MET A 127 -23.53 0.05 2.70
N ILE A 128 -23.70 0.98 1.77
CA ILE A 128 -23.58 2.43 2.06
C ILE A 128 -24.60 2.87 3.11
N LYS A 129 -25.84 2.38 3.02
CA LYS A 129 -26.90 2.66 4.00
C LYS A 129 -26.65 2.01 5.36
N GLU A 130 -26.07 0.81 5.37
CA GLU A 130 -25.73 0.10 6.61
C GLU A 130 -24.57 0.79 7.35
N GLN A 131 -23.57 1.27 6.62
CA GLN A 131 -22.43 1.98 7.21
C GLN A 131 -22.76 3.43 7.60
N ASP A 132 -23.77 4.03 6.95
CA ASP A 132 -24.25 5.41 7.18
C ASP A 132 -23.12 6.45 7.37
N PRO A 133 -22.14 6.55 6.44
CA PRO A 133 -21.02 7.46 6.62
C PRO A 133 -21.46 8.92 6.46
N ASP A 134 -20.81 9.85 7.16
CA ASP A 134 -21.06 11.30 7.03
C ASP A 134 -20.56 11.85 5.68
N ILE A 135 -19.43 11.30 5.21
CA ILE A 135 -18.80 11.67 3.93
C ILE A 135 -18.52 10.41 3.13
N ILE A 136 -18.95 10.40 1.87
CA ILE A 136 -18.67 9.31 0.92
C ILE A 136 -17.84 9.83 -0.26
N SER A 137 -16.89 9.02 -0.73
CA SER A 137 -16.15 9.23 -1.97
C SER A 137 -16.15 7.94 -2.78
N LEU A 138 -16.76 7.97 -3.96
CA LEU A 138 -16.84 6.81 -4.85
C LEU A 138 -15.89 6.98 -6.04
N GLN A 139 -15.03 5.99 -6.28
CA GLN A 139 -14.14 5.95 -7.45
C GLN A 139 -14.60 4.93 -8.48
N GLU A 140 -14.23 5.15 -9.75
CA GLU A 140 -14.79 4.41 -10.90
C GLU A 140 -16.32 4.42 -10.86
N TYR A 141 -16.87 5.57 -10.50
CA TYR A 141 -18.30 5.81 -10.41
C TYR A 141 -18.87 6.11 -11.79
N MET A 142 -20.04 5.53 -12.07
CA MET A 142 -20.87 5.85 -13.21
C MET A 142 -22.31 6.01 -12.68
N PRO A 143 -23.05 7.06 -13.10
CA PRO A 143 -24.43 7.25 -12.65
C PRO A 143 -25.28 6.00 -12.84
N ASN A 144 -25.82 5.49 -11.73
CA ASN A 144 -26.60 4.26 -11.70
C ASN A 144 -27.89 4.50 -10.88
N PRO A 145 -29.10 4.27 -11.45
CA PRO A 145 -30.37 4.51 -10.77
C PRO A 145 -30.57 3.63 -9.53
N ASP A 146 -29.90 2.49 -9.42
CA ASP A 146 -30.02 1.56 -8.29
C ASP A 146 -29.23 2.04 -7.05
N VAL A 147 -28.39 3.07 -7.21
CA VAL A 147 -27.53 3.63 -6.17
C VAL A 147 -28.04 5.02 -5.80
N VAL A 148 -28.62 5.13 -4.61
CA VAL A 148 -29.34 6.34 -4.19
C VAL A 148 -28.50 7.13 -3.20
N LEU A 149 -27.85 8.19 -3.69
CA LEU A 149 -27.02 9.09 -2.88
C LEU A 149 -27.78 10.33 -2.38
N SER A 150 -29.11 10.35 -2.47
CA SER A 150 -29.92 11.51 -2.04
C SER A 150 -29.86 11.80 -0.54
N ALA A 151 -29.37 10.85 0.27
CA ALA A 151 -29.07 11.05 1.68
C ALA A 151 -27.93 12.07 1.89
N TYR A 152 -27.10 12.30 0.88
CA TYR A 152 -25.98 13.24 0.89
C TYR A 152 -26.38 14.53 0.16
N PRO A 153 -26.73 15.61 0.87
CA PRO A 153 -27.24 16.84 0.25
C PRO A 153 -26.15 17.65 -0.48
N TYR A 154 -24.88 17.44 -0.15
CA TYR A 154 -23.74 18.09 -0.78
C TYR A 154 -22.98 17.07 -1.63
N GLN A 155 -22.90 17.31 -2.94
CA GLN A 155 -22.29 16.38 -3.89
C GLN A 155 -21.36 17.14 -4.84
N PHE A 156 -20.20 16.56 -5.12
CA PHE A 156 -19.29 17.03 -6.16
C PHE A 156 -19.02 15.88 -7.13
N GLU A 157 -19.63 15.96 -8.32
CA GLU A 157 -19.46 14.94 -9.33
C GLU A 157 -18.47 15.41 -10.41
N LYS A 158 -17.46 14.57 -10.69
CA LYS A 158 -16.51 14.77 -11.79
C LYS A 158 -16.46 13.53 -12.67
N LEU A 159 -17.15 13.60 -13.81
CA LEU A 159 -17.16 12.55 -14.84
C LEU A 159 -16.26 12.94 -16.02
N ASN A 160 -15.59 11.95 -16.61
CA ASN A 160 -14.80 12.10 -17.83
C ASN A 160 -15.37 11.19 -18.93
N GLY A 161 -15.25 11.60 -20.19
CA GLY A 161 -15.65 10.84 -21.36
C GLY A 161 -16.91 11.36 -22.05
N ASP A 162 -16.91 11.39 -23.38
CA ASP A 162 -18.02 11.91 -24.19
C ASP A 162 -19.22 10.94 -24.22
N ASN A 163 -18.93 9.63 -24.33
CA ASN A 163 -19.96 8.57 -24.45
C ASN A 163 -20.12 7.71 -23.19
N THR A 164 -19.05 7.55 -22.41
CA THR A 164 -19.06 6.74 -21.18
C THR A 164 -18.69 7.65 -20.02
N LYS A 165 -19.67 8.09 -19.24
CA LYS A 165 -19.45 9.02 -18.15
C LYS A 165 -18.91 8.30 -16.92
N ILE A 166 -17.59 8.20 -16.80
CA ILE A 166 -16.90 7.52 -15.70
C ILE A 166 -16.08 8.53 -14.91
N GLY A 167 -16.13 8.45 -13.59
CA GLY A 167 -15.32 9.32 -12.76
C GLY A 167 -15.47 9.08 -11.27
N GLN A 168 -15.73 10.16 -10.54
CA GLN A 168 -15.81 10.16 -9.09
C GLN A 168 -16.94 11.08 -8.63
N ILE A 169 -17.58 10.72 -7.54
CA ILE A 169 -18.60 11.51 -6.83
C ILE A 169 -18.32 11.51 -5.33
#